data_AF-A7XZL3-F1
#
_entry.id   AF-A7XZL3-F1
#
_cell.length_a   1.000
_cell.length_b   1.000
_cell.length_c   1.000
_cell.angle_alpha   90.00
_cell.angle_beta   90.00
_cell.angle_gamma   90.00
#
_symmetry.space_group_name_H-M   'P 1'
#
loop_
_entity.id
_entity.type
_entity.pdbx_description
1 polymer ?
#
loop_
_entity_poly.entity_id
_entity_poly.type
_entity_poly.pdbx_seq_one_letter_code
_entity_poly.pdbx_strand_id
1 'polypeptide(L)' 'TATKLISKVTGREIIARDVGRFHHFKDGI' A
#
# COMPACT_ATOMS: atom_id res chain seq x y z
N THR A 1 -3.41 -3.67 -8.08
CA THR A 1 -3.11 -4.78 -7.15
C THR A 1 -4.01 -4.71 -5.93
N ALA A 2 -4.29 -5.83 -5.27
CA ALA A 2 -5.15 -5.89 -4.09
C ALA A 2 -4.73 -4.88 -3.00
N THR A 3 -3.44 -4.72 -2.71
CA THR A 3 -2.91 -3.80 -1.69
C THR A 3 -3.34 -2.35 -1.90
N LYS A 4 -3.33 -1.88 -3.15
CA LYS A 4 -3.82 -0.54 -3.51
C LYS A 4 -5.31 -0.40 -3.22
N LEU A 5 -6.10 -1.42 -3.60
CA LEU A 5 -7.54 -1.41 -3.35
C LEU A 5 -7.85 -1.42 -1.85
N ILE A 6 -7.10 -2.20 -1.06
CA ILE A 6 -7.20 -2.25 0.40
C ILE A 6 -6.86 -0.88 1.01
N SER A 7 -5.76 -0.24 0.57
CA SER A 7 -5.42 1.12 1.02
C SER A 7 -6.56 2.11 0.76
N LYS A 8 -7.15 2.07 -0.44
CA LYS A 8 -8.26 2.95 -0.83
C LYS A 8 -9.55 2.71 -0.03
N VAL A 9 -9.97 1.46 0.17
CA VAL A 9 -11.24 1.16 0.87
C VAL A 9 -11.12 1.31 2.39
N THR A 10 -9.93 1.12 2.95
CA THR A 10 -9.71 1.25 4.39
C THR A 10 -9.29 2.66 4.82
N GLY A 11 -8.94 3.54 3.86
CA GLY A 11 -8.45 4.89 4.13
C GLY A 11 -7.13 4.91 4.90
N ARG A 12 -6.33 3.85 4.79
CA ARG A 12 -5.08 3.67 5.53
C ARG A 12 -3.88 3.62 4.57
N GLU A 13 -2.78 4.21 5.01
CA GLU A 13 -1.48 4.00 4.36
C GLU A 13 -1.00 2.56 4.66
N ILE A 14 -0.53 1.89 3.62
CA ILE A 14 0.08 0.55 3.73
C ILE A 14 1.54 0.67 3.33
N ILE A 15 2.43 0.28 4.23
CA ILE A 15 3.87 0.22 3.98
C ILE A 15 4.25 -1.26 3.83
N ALA A 16 4.67 -1.66 2.63
CA ALA A 16 5.15 -3.02 2.35
C ALA A 16 6.67 -3.02 2.14
N ARG A 17 7.37 -4.04 2.63
CA ARG A 17 8.81 -4.19 2.49
C ARG A 17 9.15 -5.45 1.71
N ASP A 18 10.06 -5.34 0.76
CA ASP A 18 10.73 -6.47 0.12
C ASP A 18 12.25 -6.46 0.42
N VAL A 19 13.01 -7.30 -0.29
CA VAL A 19 14.43 -7.61 -0.01
C VAL A 19 15.34 -6.37 0.01
N GLY A 20 14.93 -5.24 -0.57
CA GLY A 20 15.73 -4.01 -0.52
C GLY A 20 14.94 -2.70 -0.53
N ARG A 21 13.61 -2.74 -0.58
CA ARG A 21 12.80 -1.53 -0.77
C ARG A 21 11.55 -1.52 0.10
N PHE A 22 11.16 -0.31 0.49
CA PHE A 22 9.82 -0.02 1.00
C PHE A 22 8.93 0.53 -0.12
N HIS A 23 7.71 0.02 -0.17
CA HIS A 23 6.63 0.48 -1.03
C HIS A 23 5.57 1.12 -0.16
N HIS A 24 5.22 2.36 -0.46
CA HIS A 24 4.19 3.10 0.23
C HIS A 24 2.97 3.13 -0.66
N PHE A 25 1.85 2.63 -0.15
CA PHE A 25 0.56 2.69 -0.82
C PHE A 25 -0.38 3.58 -0.04
N LYS A 26 -0.85 4.65 -0.68
CA LYS A 26 -1.77 5.63 -0.11
C LYS A 26 -2.86 5.94 -1.12
N ASP A 27 -4.12 5.99 -0.66
CA ASP A 27 -5.30 6.27 -1.49
C ASP A 27 -5.46 5.33 -2.69
N GLY A 28 -4.82 4.16 -2.62
CA GLY A 28 -4.76 3.16 -3.68
C GLY A 28 -3.83 3.44 -4.85
N ILE A 29 -2.76 4.20 -4.60
CA ILE A 29 -1.63 4.38 -5.54
C ILE A 29 -0.46 3.52 -5.11
#